data_AF-A0A5S4ZXF4-F1
#
_entry.id   AF-A0A5S4ZXF4-F1
#
_cell.length_a   1.000
_cell.length_b   1.000
_cell.length_c   1.000
_cell.angle_alpha   90.00
_cell.angle_beta   90.00
_cell.angle_gamma   90.00
#
_symmetry.space_group_name_H-M   'P 1'
#
loop_
_entity.id
_entity.type
_entity.pdbx_description
1 polymer ?
#
loop_
_entity_poly.entity_id
_entity_poly.type
_entity_poly.pdbx_seq_one_letter_code
_entity_poly.pdbx_strand_id
1 'polypeptide(L)'
;MNDNKIHTVEIKSTGDKYSQAETVYAHLQQLVVQLQKNMELNSTGNNYAAYLHGQIYGIALTLRLLYPGPGNWGEKAALLIRPVLTEHRCDCQ
;
A
#
# COMPACT_ATOMS: atom_id res chain seq x y z
N MET A 1 -17.20 20.35 25.08
CA MET A 1 -16.07 20.82 24.25
C MET A 1 -15.13 19.65 24.14
N ASN A 2 -15.13 18.95 23.00
CA ASN A 2 -14.38 17.70 22.80
C ASN A 2 -13.00 18.02 22.26
N ASP A 3 -11.98 17.70 23.04
CA ASP A 3 -10.57 17.78 22.67
C ASP A 3 -10.23 16.69 21.64
N ASN A 4 -10.22 17.08 20.36
CA ASN A 4 -9.82 16.21 19.28
C ASN A 4 -8.28 16.14 19.24
N LYS A 5 -7.71 15.23 20.03
CA LYS A 5 -6.27 14.98 20.08
C LYS A 5 -5.86 14.21 18.82
N ILE A 6 -5.45 14.94 17.79
CA ILE A 6 -4.84 14.38 16.59
C ILE A 6 -3.57 13.65 17.03
N HIS A 7 -3.59 12.32 16.98
CA HIS A 7 -2.40 11.51 17.16
C HIS A 7 -1.51 11.69 15.92
N THR A 8 -0.66 12.73 15.97
CA THR A 8 0.46 12.88 15.04
C THR A 8 1.36 11.66 15.19
N VAL A 9 1.41 10.83 14.16
CA VAL A 9 2.38 9.73 14.07
C VAL A 9 3.75 10.39 13.87
N GLU A 10 4.47 10.62 14.96
CA GLU A 10 5.88 10.99 14.91
C GLU A 10 6.67 9.82 14.32
N ILE A 11 7.01 9.93 13.04
CA ILE A 11 7.99 9.05 12.41
C ILE A 11 9.34 9.42 13.03
N LYS A 12 9.70 8.74 14.11
CA LYS A 12 11.04 8.84 14.70
C LYS A 12 12.02 8.28 13.67
N SER A 13 12.77 9.19 13.05
CA SER A 13 13.88 8.91 12.14
C SER A 13 15.01 8.20 12.89
N THR A 14 14.87 6.90 13.09
CA THR A 14 15.97 6.01 13.48
C THR A 14 16.87 5.79 12.26
N GLY A 15 17.95 6.55 12.19
CA GLY A 15 19.31 6.07 11.89
C GLY A 15 19.66 5.41 10.55
N ASP A 16 18.72 4.85 9.78
CA ASP A 16 18.97 4.28 8.46
C ASP A 16 18.20 5.08 7.42
N LYS A 17 18.93 5.74 6.50
CA LYS A 17 18.32 6.39 5.34
C LYS A 17 17.79 5.30 4.41
N TYR A 18 16.55 4.87 4.61
CA TYR A 18 15.84 4.04 3.66
C TYR A 18 15.92 4.66 2.26
N SER A 19 16.17 3.84 1.25
CA SER A 19 16.21 4.33 -0.13
C SER A 19 14.84 4.94 -0.48
N GLN A 20 14.81 5.95 -1.35
CA GLN A 20 13.54 6.58 -1.75
C GLN A 20 12.53 5.55 -2.28
N ALA A 21 13.01 4.53 -3.00
CA ALA A 21 12.21 3.42 -3.50
C ALA A 21 11.60 2.57 -2.38
N GLU A 22 12.33 2.36 -1.30
CA GLU A 22 11.87 1.62 -0.13
C GLU A 22 10.77 2.36 0.63
N THR A 23 10.91 3.69 0.80
CA THR A 23 9.84 4.52 1.37
C THR A 23 8.57 4.47 0.51
N VAL A 24 8.71 4.54 -0.82
CA VAL A 24 7.59 4.40 -1.76
C VAL A 24 6.95 3.01 -1.65
N TYR A 25 7.76 1.95 -1.54
CA TYR A 25 7.27 0.58 -1.37
C TYR A 25 6.56 0.39 -0.02
N ALA A 26 7.09 0.94 1.07
CA ALA A 26 6.43 0.92 2.38
C ALA A 26 5.07 1.65 2.33
N HIS A 27 4.99 2.76 1.61
CA HIS A 27 3.71 3.45 1.40
C HIS A 27 2.72 2.59 0.58
N LEU A 28 3.19 1.90 -0.47
CA LEU A 28 2.37 0.94 -1.21
C LEU A 28 1.79 -0.15 -0.29
N GLN A 29 2.59 -0.71 0.61
CA GLN A 29 2.13 -1.70 1.60
C GLN A 29 1.01 -1.14 2.49
N GLN A 30 1.16 0.11 2.97
CA GLN A 30 0.13 0.75 3.78
C GLN A 30 -1.19 0.91 3.02
N LEU A 31 -1.15 1.29 1.74
CA LEU A 31 -2.35 1.43 0.90
C LEU A 31 -3.05 0.10 0.68
N VAL A 32 -2.30 -0.99 0.44
CA VAL A 32 -2.87 -2.34 0.33
C VAL A 32 -3.60 -2.70 1.63
N VAL A 33 -2.98 -2.49 2.80
CA VAL A 33 -3.63 -2.75 4.09
C VAL A 33 -4.90 -1.92 4.28
N GLN A 34 -4.90 -0.65 3.88
CA GLN A 34 -6.09 0.21 3.96
C GLN A 34 -7.22 -0.31 3.07
N LEU A 35 -6.90 -0.76 1.85
CA LEU A 35 -7.87 -1.33 0.93
C LEU A 35 -8.46 -2.63 1.51
N GLN A 36 -7.61 -3.51 2.04
CA GLN A 36 -8.06 -4.77 2.65
C GLN A 36 -9.03 -4.52 3.81
N LYS A 37 -8.70 -3.57 4.70
CA LYS A 37 -9.58 -3.15 5.79
C LYS A 37 -10.90 -2.55 5.30
N ASN A 38 -10.86 -1.74 4.23
CA ASN A 38 -12.06 -1.15 3.66
C ASN A 38 -13.01 -2.21 3.08
N MET A 39 -12.46 -3.26 2.44
CA MET A 39 -13.22 -4.40 1.95
C MET A 39 -13.85 -5.21 3.10
N GLU A 40 -13.12 -5.46 4.18
CA GLU A 40 -13.61 -6.21 5.35
C GLU A 40 -14.74 -5.51 6.10
N LEU A 41 -14.70 -4.17 6.16
CA LEU A 41 -15.71 -3.37 6.84
C LEU A 41 -17.03 -3.23 6.08
N ASN A 42 -17.19 -3.90 4.91
CA ASN A 42 -18.36 -3.83 4.04
C ASN A 42 -18.91 -2.40 3.88
N SER A 43 -17.99 -1.43 3.85
CA SER A 43 -18.35 -0.02 3.79
C SER A 43 -18.87 0.25 2.39
N THR A 44 -20.19 0.43 2.26
CA THR A 44 -20.97 0.60 1.03
C THR A 44 -20.57 1.79 0.13
N GLY A 45 -19.50 2.51 0.48
CA GLY A 45 -18.92 3.60 -0.29
C GLY A 45 -17.83 3.12 -1.25
N ASN A 46 -18.22 2.71 -2.45
CA ASN A 46 -17.34 2.20 -3.52
C ASN A 46 -16.24 3.20 -3.97
N ASN A 47 -16.41 4.50 -3.68
CA ASN A 47 -15.49 5.56 -4.12
C ASN A 47 -14.13 5.52 -3.42
N TYR A 48 -14.08 5.18 -2.14
CA TYR A 48 -12.81 5.15 -1.41
C TYR A 48 -11.97 3.92 -1.79
N ALA A 49 -12.61 2.77 -1.98
CA ALA A 49 -11.97 1.58 -2.55
C ALA A 49 -11.38 1.88 -3.93
N ALA A 50 -12.15 2.52 -4.83
CA ALA A 50 -11.68 2.91 -6.15
C ALA A 50 -10.49 3.87 -6.09
N TYR A 51 -10.51 4.85 -5.18
CA TYR A 51 -9.38 5.75 -4.94
C TYR A 51 -8.12 4.97 -4.51
N LEU A 52 -8.25 4.06 -3.53
CA LEU A 52 -7.14 3.24 -3.05
C LEU A 52 -6.58 2.33 -4.17
N HIS A 53 -7.45 1.70 -4.96
CA HIS A 53 -7.04 0.93 -6.13
C HIS A 53 -6.21 1.75 -7.12
N GLY A 54 -6.65 2.97 -7.44
CA GLY A 54 -5.92 3.88 -8.33
C GLY A 54 -4.52 4.21 -7.81
N GLN A 55 -4.40 4.53 -6.51
CA GLN A 55 -3.12 4.84 -5.89
C GLN A 55 -2.16 3.63 -5.87
N ILE A 56 -2.67 2.45 -5.51
CA ILE A 56 -1.91 1.19 -5.51
C ILE A 56 -1.38 0.90 -6.92
N TYR A 57 -2.24 1.01 -7.94
CA TYR A 57 -1.85 0.77 -9.32
C TYR A 57 -0.76 1.75 -9.79
N GLY A 58 -0.94 3.05 -9.55
CA GLY A 58 0.01 4.09 -9.96
C GLY A 58 1.41 3.88 -9.37
N ILE A 59 1.49 3.59 -8.07
CA ILE A 59 2.77 3.34 -7.40
C ILE A 59 3.41 2.05 -7.91
N ALA A 60 2.65 0.96 -8.04
CA ALA A 60 3.17 -0.31 -8.52
C ALA A 60 3.69 -0.21 -9.97
N LEU A 61 2.97 0.51 -10.85
CA LEU A 61 3.42 0.80 -12.20
C LEU A 61 4.72 1.61 -12.19
N THR A 62 4.80 2.64 -11.34
CA THR A 62 5.99 3.49 -11.21
C THR A 62 7.21 2.67 -10.76
N LEU A 63 7.05 1.83 -9.74
CA LEU A 63 8.13 0.93 -9.28
C LEU A 63 8.55 -0.07 -10.36
N ARG A 64 7.59 -0.59 -11.14
CA ARG A 64 7.89 -1.48 -12.27
C ARG A 64 8.69 -0.80 -13.37
N LEU A 65 8.40 0.46 -13.69
CA LEU A 65 9.10 1.22 -14.73
C LEU A 65 10.50 1.66 -14.30
N LEU A 66 10.65 2.14 -13.05
CA LEU A 66 11.91 2.70 -12.56
C LEU A 66 12.87 1.63 -12.03
N TYR A 67 12.35 0.52 -11.51
CA TYR A 67 13.12 -0.54 -10.88
C TYR A 67 12.72 -1.92 -11.41
N PRO A 68 12.90 -2.18 -12.72
CA PRO A 68 12.54 -3.46 -13.32
C PRO A 68 13.52 -4.57 -12.90
N GLY A 69 13.09 -5.81 -13.12
CA GLY A 69 13.92 -7.01 -13.00
C GLY A 69 13.69 -7.82 -11.71
N PRO A 70 14.16 -9.08 -11.69
CA PRO A 70 14.03 -9.95 -10.53
C PRO A 70 14.78 -9.41 -9.30
N GLY A 71 14.21 -9.55 -8.12
CA GLY A 71 14.71 -9.06 -6.84
C GLY A 71 14.53 -7.55 -6.60
N ASN A 72 14.11 -6.80 -7.61
CA ASN A 72 14.01 -5.34 -7.55
C ASN A 72 12.61 -4.87 -7.09
N TRP A 73 12.46 -3.57 -6.85
CA TRP A 73 11.22 -3.00 -6.30
C TRP A 73 10.00 -3.20 -7.19
N GLY A 74 10.17 -3.24 -8.52
CA GLY A 74 9.09 -3.54 -9.45
C GLY A 74 8.50 -4.93 -9.26
N GLU A 75 9.34 -5.95 -9.03
CA GLU A 75 8.87 -7.31 -8.77
C GLU A 75 8.20 -7.41 -7.39
N LYS A 76 8.83 -6.83 -6.36
CA LYS A 76 8.25 -6.79 -5.01
C LYS A 76 6.86 -6.15 -5.01
N ALA A 77 6.70 -5.02 -5.71
CA ALA A 77 5.41 -4.35 -5.87
C ALA A 77 4.39 -5.23 -6.60
N ALA A 78 4.78 -5.89 -7.70
CA ALA A 78 3.89 -6.77 -8.45
C ALA A 78 3.40 -7.96 -7.60
N LEU A 79 4.28 -8.56 -6.80
CA LEU A 79 3.91 -9.65 -5.88
C LEU A 79 2.97 -9.17 -4.78
N LEU A 80 3.24 -7.99 -4.21
CA LEU A 80 2.41 -7.40 -3.16
C LEU A 80 0.98 -7.11 -3.63
N ILE A 81 0.81 -6.57 -4.85
CA ILE A 81 -0.51 -6.17 -5.35
C ILE A 81 -1.29 -7.30 -6.02
N ARG A 82 -0.70 -8.48 -6.23
CA ARG A 82 -1.38 -9.63 -6.85
C ARG A 82 -2.76 -9.91 -6.22
N PRO A 83 -2.90 -10.01 -4.89
CA PRO A 83 -4.21 -10.27 -4.25
C PRO A 83 -5.22 -9.14 -4.45
N VAL A 84 -4.73 -7.91 -4.70
CA VAL A 84 -5.57 -6.74 -4.99
C VAL A 84 -6.08 -6.78 -6.44
N LEU A 85 -5.26 -7.27 -7.38
CA LEU A 85 -5.61 -7.34 -8.81
C LEU A 85 -6.45 -8.57 -9.15
N THR A 86 -6.19 -9.71 -8.51
CA THR A 86 -6.80 -10.98 -8.89
C THR A 86 -8.03 -11.34 -8.07
N GLU A 87 -8.35 -10.58 -7.03
CA GLU A 87 -9.42 -10.82 -6.02
C GLU A 87 -9.34 -12.20 -5.29
N HIS A 88 -8.50 -13.12 -5.77
CA HIS A 88 -8.15 -14.36 -5.13
C HIS A 88 -7.14 -14.12 -4.01
N ARG A 89 -7.65 -14.01 -2.78
CA ARG A 89 -6.86 -14.31 -1.59
C ARG A 89 -6.86 -15.83 -1.39
N CYS A 90 -5.70 -16.47 -1.44
CA CYS A 90 -5.55 -17.84 -0.98
C CYS A 90 -5.32 -17.80 0.53
N ASP A 91 -6.38 -18.04 1.32
CA ASP A 91 -6.28 -18.32 2.74
C ASP A 91 -6.01 -19.82 2.93
N CYS A 92 -4.78 -20.26 2.67
CA CYS A 92 -4.39 -21.63 2.99
C CYS A 92 -4.17 -21.73 4.50
N GLN A 93 -4.95 -22.60 5.17
CA GLN A 93 -4.71 -23.07 6.54
C GLN A 93 -3.60 -24.11 6.57
#